data_AF-A0A1H5VCN6-F1
#
_entry.id   AF-A0A1H5VCN6-F1
#
_cell.length_a   1.000
_cell.length_b   1.000
_cell.length_c   1.000
_cell.angle_alpha   90.00
_cell.angle_beta   90.00
_cell.angle_gamma   90.00
#
_symmetry.space_group_name_H-M   'P 1'
#
loop_
_entity.id
_entity.type
_entity.pdbx_description
1 polymer ?
#
loop_
_entity_poly.entity_id
_entity_poly.type
_entity_poly.pdbx_seq_one_letter_code
_entity_poly.pdbx_strand_id
1 'polypeptide(L)'
;MNPQKRKTLQQKREQLQLQLRFDAFVKSYVAPLLEVLGEMQRLDIPYRVVSLRSVPMELQAMLLEQLRKDSLMEHNLSALPIEMDTSLLEQLFEVYPTEHTSRYFPELPVVAMLDTPSAVLQDLIREQNLSRQYVFMCWLQYALLLEVDLQQLAKHANANILDIRGDDVVLFPADLDVLIVYNAFEDQWRFGTMNRCSIISKTE
;
A
#
# COMPACT_ATOMS: atom_id res chain seq x y z
N MET A 1 16.45 -29.60 38.27
CA MET A 1 16.11 -28.26 37.74
C MET A 1 14.64 -27.97 38.04
N ASN A 2 14.34 -26.90 38.80
CA ASN A 2 12.99 -26.63 39.32
C ASN A 2 11.97 -26.43 38.17
N PRO A 3 10.82 -27.14 38.16
CA PRO A 3 9.79 -27.02 37.12
C PRO A 3 9.22 -25.60 36.96
N GLN A 4 9.17 -24.79 38.02
CA GLN A 4 8.78 -23.37 37.92
C GLN A 4 9.84 -22.56 37.17
N LYS A 5 11.14 -22.77 37.45
CA LYS A 5 12.22 -22.12 36.70
C LYS A 5 12.20 -22.49 35.22
N ARG A 6 11.85 -23.74 34.88
CA ARG A 6 11.66 -24.19 33.48
C ARG A 6 10.53 -23.45 32.78
N LYS A 7 9.36 -23.32 33.43
CA LYS A 7 8.21 -22.58 32.87
C LYS A 7 8.53 -21.11 32.64
N THR A 8 9.17 -20.44 33.60
CA THR A 8 9.55 -19.02 33.44
C THR A 8 10.56 -18.81 32.31
N LEU A 9 11.55 -19.69 32.17
CA LEU A 9 12.52 -19.59 31.06
C LEU A 9 11.85 -19.81 29.70
N GLN A 10 10.90 -20.75 29.62
CA GLN A 10 10.14 -21.00 28.40
C GLN A 10 9.30 -19.78 27.99
N GLN A 11 8.56 -19.18 28.92
CA GLN A 11 7.78 -17.96 28.66
C GLN A 11 8.66 -16.78 28.21
N LYS A 12 9.82 -16.57 28.86
CA LYS A 12 10.77 -15.54 28.44
C LYS A 12 11.31 -15.79 27.04
N ARG A 13 11.59 -17.05 26.68
CA ARG A 13 12.04 -17.41 25.34
C ARG A 13 10.96 -17.13 24.29
N GLU A 14 9.71 -17.49 24.56
CA GLU A 14 8.57 -17.22 23.67
C GLU A 14 8.38 -15.71 23.46
N GLN A 15 8.44 -14.92 24.53
CA GLN A 15 8.35 -13.46 24.45
C GLN A 15 9.51 -12.85 23.63
N LEU A 16 10.75 -13.31 23.85
CA LEU A 16 11.89 -12.84 23.07
C LEU A 16 11.78 -13.22 21.59
N GLN A 17 11.29 -14.42 21.28
CA GLN A 17 11.05 -14.84 19.90
C GLN A 17 9.97 -13.97 19.23
N LEU A 18 8.91 -13.65 19.95
CA LEU A 18 7.87 -12.76 19.45
C LEU A 18 8.42 -11.35 19.16
N GLN A 19 9.21 -10.79 20.08
CA GLN A 19 9.85 -9.48 19.88
C GLN A 19 10.77 -9.48 18.66
N LEU A 20 11.63 -10.49 18.49
CA LEU A 20 12.52 -10.58 17.33
C LEU A 20 11.73 -10.68 16.01
N ARG A 21 10.62 -11.42 15.99
CA ARG A 21 9.73 -11.51 14.83
C ARG A 21 9.07 -10.16 14.54
N PHE A 22 8.65 -9.45 15.59
CA PHE A 22 8.06 -8.13 15.48
C PHE A 22 9.06 -7.11 14.91
N ASP A 23 10.27 -7.04 15.46
CA ASP A 23 11.30 -6.11 14.99
C ASP A 23 11.68 -6.40 13.52
N ALA A 24 11.78 -7.68 13.14
CA ALA A 24 12.02 -8.09 11.76
C ALA A 24 10.87 -7.70 10.82
N PHE A 25 9.62 -7.86 11.28
CA PHE A 25 8.43 -7.45 10.54
C PHE A 25 8.41 -5.94 10.31
N VAL A 26 8.59 -5.15 11.36
CA VAL A 26 8.62 -3.67 11.29
C VAL A 26 9.68 -3.21 10.30
N LYS A 27 10.91 -3.74 10.42
CA LYS A 27 12.01 -3.38 9.53
C LYS A 27 11.73 -3.69 8.05
N SER A 28 10.98 -4.75 7.78
CA SER A 28 10.76 -5.24 6.41
C SER A 28 9.52 -4.63 5.75
N TYR A 29 8.43 -4.44 6.51
CA TYR A 29 7.10 -4.16 5.98
C TYR A 29 6.45 -2.87 6.49
N VAL A 30 7.03 -2.21 7.50
CA VAL A 30 6.48 -0.98 8.09
C VAL A 30 7.44 0.19 7.91
N ALA A 31 8.70 0.05 8.30
CA ALA A 31 9.69 1.12 8.25
C ALA A 31 9.85 1.75 6.85
N PRO A 32 9.90 0.97 5.74
CA PRO A 32 9.96 1.57 4.40
C PRO A 32 8.76 2.46 4.06
N LEU A 33 7.58 2.11 4.58
CA LEU A 33 6.39 2.95 4.39
C LEU A 33 6.45 4.23 5.21
N LEU A 34 7.06 4.20 6.41
CA LEU A 34 7.24 5.42 7.20
C LEU A 34 8.14 6.44 6.47
N GLU A 35 9.13 5.96 5.71
CA GLU A 35 9.96 6.81 4.84
C GLU A 35 9.10 7.50 3.76
N VAL A 36 8.19 6.75 3.12
CA VAL A 36 7.22 7.32 2.15
C VAL A 36 6.29 8.33 2.81
N LEU A 37 5.76 8.02 3.99
CA LEU A 37 4.90 8.93 4.74
C LEU A 37 5.63 10.23 5.10
N GLY A 38 6.90 10.16 5.50
CA GLY A 38 7.75 11.32 5.74
C GLY A 38 7.98 12.16 4.47
N GLU A 39 8.22 11.51 3.34
CA GLU A 39 8.36 12.18 2.04
C GLU A 39 7.07 12.87 1.60
N MET A 40 5.92 12.22 1.76
CA MET A 40 4.61 12.79 1.47
C MET A 40 4.32 14.03 2.33
N GLN A 41 4.67 14.00 3.62
CA GLN A 41 4.56 15.17 4.49
C GLN A 41 5.47 16.31 4.06
N ARG A 42 6.73 16.00 3.71
CA ARG A 42 7.71 17.00 3.24
C ARG A 42 7.22 17.72 1.98
N LEU A 43 6.46 17.02 1.14
CA LEU A 43 5.90 17.52 -0.12
C LEU A 43 4.47 18.06 0.04
N ASP A 44 3.95 18.14 1.27
CA ASP A 44 2.60 18.62 1.59
C ASP A 44 1.48 17.85 0.83
N ILE A 45 1.70 16.55 0.61
CA ILE A 45 0.70 15.66 0.02
C ILE A 45 -0.23 15.18 1.14
N PRO A 46 -1.52 15.54 1.15
CA PRO A 46 -2.45 15.10 2.17
C PRO A 46 -2.73 13.61 2.03
N TYR A 47 -2.59 12.87 3.12
CA TYR A 47 -2.91 11.45 3.19
C TYR A 47 -3.57 11.07 4.52
N ARG A 48 -4.22 9.90 4.51
CA ARG A 48 -4.74 9.23 5.70
C ARG A 48 -4.39 7.75 5.64
N VAL A 49 -3.85 7.17 6.71
CA VAL A 49 -3.76 5.70 6.84
C VAL A 49 -5.14 5.18 7.18
N VAL A 50 -5.67 4.28 6.35
CA VAL A 50 -7.03 3.75 6.46
C VAL A 50 -7.04 2.35 7.07
N SER A 51 -6.10 1.49 6.66
CA SER A 51 -6.07 0.09 7.10
C SER A 51 -4.64 -0.43 7.30
N LEU A 52 -4.47 -1.31 8.30
CA LEU A 52 -3.28 -2.15 8.45
C LEU A 52 -3.55 -3.50 7.78
N ARG A 53 -2.72 -3.85 6.79
CA ARG A 53 -2.87 -5.06 5.97
C ARG A 53 -1.67 -5.97 6.15
N SER A 54 -1.84 -7.25 5.81
CA SER A 54 -0.72 -8.21 5.80
C SER A 54 0.05 -8.29 7.13
N VAL A 55 -0.57 -7.91 8.25
CA VAL A 55 0.01 -7.97 9.59
C VAL A 55 -0.40 -9.29 10.24
N PRO A 56 0.57 -10.18 10.58
CA PRO A 56 0.28 -11.41 11.31
C PRO A 56 -0.50 -11.12 12.60
N MET A 57 -1.52 -11.91 12.88
CA MET A 57 -2.46 -11.69 13.99
C MET A 57 -1.74 -11.49 15.34
N GLU A 58 -0.68 -12.26 15.58
CA GLU A 58 0.12 -12.17 16.81
C GLU A 58 0.93 -10.86 16.94
N LEU A 59 1.13 -10.11 15.85
CA LEU A 59 1.89 -8.86 15.81
C LEU A 59 0.99 -7.62 15.80
N GLN A 60 -0.31 -7.76 15.50
CA GLN A 60 -1.24 -6.62 15.33
C GLN A 60 -1.29 -5.71 16.55
N ALA A 61 -1.43 -6.29 17.75
CA ALA A 61 -1.49 -5.52 19.00
C ALA A 61 -0.19 -4.76 19.26
N MET A 62 0.96 -5.40 19.03
CA MET A 62 2.28 -4.77 19.19
C MET A 62 2.48 -3.63 18.19
N LEU A 63 2.04 -3.82 16.93
CA LEU A 63 2.15 -2.79 15.90
C LEU A 63 1.28 -1.58 16.22
N LEU A 64 0.01 -1.81 16.60
CA LEU A 64 -0.89 -0.73 17.01
C LEU A 64 -0.33 0.05 18.21
N GLU A 65 0.26 -0.65 19.18
CA GLU A 65 0.91 -0.02 20.33
C GLU A 65 2.15 0.79 19.93
N GLN A 66 3.00 0.26 19.04
CA GLN A 66 4.19 0.96 18.56
C GLN A 66 3.82 2.20 17.75
N LEU A 67 2.86 2.08 16.83
CA LEU A 67 2.34 3.23 16.07
C LEU A 67 1.89 4.30 17.06
N ARG A 68 1.07 3.94 18.06
CA ARG A 68 0.58 4.86 19.10
C ARG A 68 1.66 5.58 19.91
N LYS A 69 2.81 4.94 20.16
CA LYS A 69 3.84 5.46 21.05
C LYS A 69 4.88 6.33 20.37
N ASP A 70 5.42 5.90 19.23
CA ASP A 70 6.68 6.46 18.73
C ASP A 70 6.56 7.27 17.43
N SER A 71 5.51 7.08 16.63
CA SER A 71 5.51 7.54 15.21
C SER A 71 4.23 8.22 14.72
N LEU A 72 3.07 8.03 15.36
CA LEU A 72 1.81 8.68 14.93
C LEU A 72 1.84 10.22 15.02
N MET A 73 2.57 10.78 15.99
CA MET A 73 2.64 12.24 16.20
C MET A 73 3.46 12.97 15.13
N GLU A 74 4.53 12.34 14.62
CA GLU A 74 5.35 12.93 13.56
C GLU A 74 4.66 12.83 12.19
N HIS A 75 3.90 11.76 11.97
CA HIS A 75 3.27 11.45 10.68
C HIS A 75 1.80 11.89 10.52
N ASN A 76 1.24 12.66 11.46
CA ASN A 76 -0.15 13.16 11.44
C ASN A 76 -1.21 12.08 11.12
N LEU A 77 -0.98 10.87 11.60
CA LEU A 77 -1.87 9.75 11.34
C LEU A 77 -3.18 9.95 12.12
N SER A 78 -4.31 9.78 11.43
CA SER A 78 -5.64 10.12 11.95
C SER A 78 -5.93 9.42 13.28
N ALA A 79 -6.59 10.11 14.21
CA ALA A 79 -7.03 9.54 15.49
C ALA A 79 -8.16 8.49 15.33
N LEU A 80 -8.71 8.36 14.12
CA LEU A 80 -9.68 7.31 13.80
C LEU A 80 -9.03 5.93 13.91
N PRO A 81 -9.77 4.90 14.37
CA PRO A 81 -9.23 3.56 14.45
C PRO A 81 -8.81 3.10 13.06
N ILE A 82 -7.52 2.74 12.90
CA ILE A 82 -7.05 2.09 11.69
C ILE A 82 -7.75 0.74 11.61
N GLU A 83 -8.48 0.51 10.53
CA GLU A 83 -9.22 -0.72 10.34
C GLU A 83 -8.26 -1.87 10.02
N MET A 84 -8.66 -3.09 10.38
CA MET A 84 -7.98 -4.33 10.00
C MET A 84 -8.79 -5.02 8.89
N ASP A 85 -9.24 -4.27 7.89
CA ASP A 85 -10.11 -4.77 6.82
C ASP A 85 -9.34 -4.97 5.51
N THR A 86 -9.48 -6.16 4.94
CA THR A 86 -8.94 -6.59 3.63
C THR A 86 -9.99 -6.63 2.53
N SER A 87 -11.27 -6.44 2.86
CA SER A 87 -12.40 -6.59 1.93
C SER A 87 -12.26 -5.75 0.66
N LEU A 88 -11.67 -4.57 0.76
CA LEU A 88 -11.47 -3.67 -0.36
C LEU A 88 -10.45 -4.19 -1.38
N LEU A 89 -9.38 -4.86 -0.94
CA LEU A 89 -8.43 -5.50 -1.85
C LEU A 89 -9.02 -6.75 -2.49
N GLU A 90 -9.82 -7.50 -1.73
CA GLU A 90 -10.52 -8.67 -2.27
C GLU A 90 -11.44 -8.25 -3.41
N GLN A 91 -12.23 -7.18 -3.21
CA GLN A 91 -13.05 -6.59 -4.27
C GLN A 91 -12.22 -6.07 -5.45
N LEU A 92 -11.08 -5.41 -5.18
CA LEU A 92 -10.18 -4.97 -6.23
C LEU A 92 -9.70 -6.14 -7.10
N PHE A 93 -9.29 -7.26 -6.50
CA PHE A 93 -8.81 -8.43 -7.23
C PHE A 93 -9.92 -9.21 -7.94
N GLU A 94 -11.16 -9.09 -7.48
CA GLU A 94 -12.33 -9.60 -8.22
C GLU A 94 -12.60 -8.79 -9.49
N VAL A 95 -12.46 -7.45 -9.42
CA VAL A 95 -12.71 -6.56 -10.55
C VAL A 95 -11.53 -6.54 -11.53
N TYR A 96 -10.30 -6.50 -11.01
CA TYR A 96 -9.06 -6.44 -11.76
C TYR A 96 -8.15 -7.61 -11.33
N PRO A 97 -8.40 -8.82 -11.83
CA PRO A 97 -7.63 -9.98 -11.43
C PRO A 97 -6.18 -9.90 -11.90
N THR A 98 -5.29 -10.51 -11.11
CA THR A 98 -3.88 -10.73 -11.45
C THR A 98 -3.60 -12.23 -11.42
N GLU A 99 -2.88 -12.75 -12.41
CA GLU A 99 -2.43 -14.16 -12.41
C GLU A 99 -1.17 -14.37 -11.54
N HIS A 100 -0.49 -13.27 -11.18
CA HIS A 100 0.78 -13.33 -10.47
C HIS A 100 0.60 -13.45 -8.96
N THR A 101 1.29 -14.41 -8.36
CA THR A 101 1.19 -14.71 -6.91
C THR A 101 2.03 -13.80 -6.02
N SER A 102 3.03 -13.12 -6.58
CA SER A 102 3.99 -12.28 -5.83
C SER A 102 3.93 -10.80 -6.19
N ARG A 103 3.19 -10.44 -7.23
CA ARG A 103 3.14 -9.10 -7.82
C ARG A 103 1.74 -8.76 -8.28
N TYR A 104 1.40 -7.48 -8.27
CA TYR A 104 0.13 -7.05 -8.83
C TYR A 104 0.32 -6.68 -10.30
N PHE A 105 -0.07 -7.59 -11.18
CA PHE A 105 0.10 -7.40 -12.61
C PHE A 105 -1.18 -7.82 -13.33
N PRO A 106 -2.23 -6.98 -13.23
CA PRO A 106 -3.47 -7.23 -13.95
C PRO A 106 -3.26 -7.07 -15.46
N GLU A 107 -4.08 -7.77 -16.25
CA GLU A 107 -4.10 -7.67 -17.71
C GLU A 107 -4.68 -6.31 -18.16
N LEU A 108 -3.89 -5.25 -18.02
CA LEU A 108 -4.22 -3.88 -18.38
C LEU A 108 -3.27 -3.34 -19.44
N PRO A 109 -3.73 -2.43 -20.32
CA PRO A 109 -2.86 -1.78 -21.29
C PRO A 109 -1.78 -0.93 -20.58
N VAL A 110 -0.58 -0.94 -21.15
CA VAL A 110 0.50 -0.04 -20.75
C VAL A 110 0.22 1.33 -21.37
N VAL A 111 0.28 2.37 -20.55
CA VAL A 111 -0.01 3.76 -20.95
C VAL A 111 1.22 4.66 -20.97
N ALA A 112 2.27 4.32 -20.22
CA ALA A 112 3.55 5.04 -20.23
C ALA A 112 4.70 4.13 -19.78
N MET A 113 5.93 4.50 -20.15
CA MET A 113 7.17 3.80 -19.77
C MET A 113 8.31 4.82 -19.57
N LEU A 114 9.16 4.62 -18.55
CA LEU A 114 10.37 5.43 -18.32
C LEU A 114 10.11 6.95 -18.16
N ASP A 115 8.89 7.31 -17.77
CA ASP A 115 8.45 8.70 -17.62
C ASP A 115 8.41 9.12 -16.15
N THR A 116 8.45 10.44 -15.93
CA THR A 116 8.38 10.97 -14.56
C THR A 116 6.98 10.70 -13.96
N PRO A 117 6.88 10.14 -12.74
CA PRO A 117 5.59 9.78 -12.16
C PRO A 117 4.54 10.89 -12.11
N SER A 118 4.97 12.10 -11.79
CA SER A 118 4.10 13.26 -11.74
C SER A 118 3.53 13.62 -13.13
N ALA A 119 4.34 13.53 -14.18
CA ALA A 119 3.88 13.79 -15.54
C ALA A 119 2.83 12.75 -15.98
N VAL A 120 3.13 11.45 -15.78
CA VAL A 120 2.20 10.38 -16.16
C VAL A 120 0.87 10.51 -15.44
N LEU A 121 0.88 10.73 -14.13
CA LEU A 121 -0.36 10.89 -13.36
C LEU A 121 -1.16 12.13 -13.80
N GLN A 122 -0.49 13.26 -14.07
CA GLN A 122 -1.16 14.47 -14.54
C GLN A 122 -1.78 14.29 -15.93
N ASP A 123 -1.05 13.64 -16.84
CA ASP A 123 -1.54 13.34 -18.18
C ASP A 123 -2.74 12.38 -18.12
N LEU A 124 -2.67 11.32 -17.31
CA LEU A 124 -3.79 10.40 -17.11
C LEU A 124 -5.03 11.08 -16.52
N ILE A 125 -4.86 11.91 -15.49
CA ILE A 125 -5.97 12.67 -14.89
C ILE A 125 -6.64 13.56 -15.94
N ARG A 126 -5.85 14.23 -16.77
CA ARG A 126 -6.36 15.12 -17.82
C ARG A 126 -7.06 14.35 -18.94
N GLU A 127 -6.45 13.28 -19.45
CA GLU A 127 -6.96 12.51 -20.58
C GLU A 127 -8.24 11.74 -20.24
N GLN A 128 -8.31 11.19 -19.02
CA GLN A 128 -9.45 10.42 -18.56
C GLN A 128 -10.50 11.31 -17.86
N ASN A 129 -10.25 12.62 -17.81
CA ASN A 129 -11.10 13.61 -17.14
C ASN A 129 -11.46 13.20 -15.70
N LEU A 130 -10.46 12.72 -14.95
CA LEU A 130 -10.65 12.28 -13.58
C LEU A 130 -10.94 13.50 -12.71
N SER A 131 -12.15 13.56 -12.15
CA SER A 131 -12.52 14.61 -11.22
C SER A 131 -11.64 14.57 -9.97
N ARG A 132 -11.61 15.67 -9.21
CA ARG A 132 -10.91 15.69 -7.93
C ARG A 132 -11.50 14.61 -7.02
N GLN A 133 -10.69 13.63 -6.68
CA GLN A 133 -11.09 12.49 -5.87
C GLN A 133 -9.95 12.04 -4.96
N TYR A 134 -10.35 11.37 -3.87
CA TYR A 134 -9.43 10.61 -3.06
C TYR A 134 -9.33 9.20 -3.62
N VAL A 135 -8.11 8.68 -3.69
CA VAL A 135 -7.85 7.30 -4.10
C VAL A 135 -7.15 6.56 -2.99
N PHE A 136 -7.39 5.26 -2.93
CA PHE A 136 -6.57 4.37 -2.14
C PHE A 136 -5.24 4.12 -2.84
N MET A 137 -4.17 4.13 -2.06
CA MET A 137 -2.81 3.89 -2.50
C MET A 137 -2.20 2.79 -1.65
N CYS A 138 -1.60 1.79 -2.31
CA CYS A 138 -1.04 0.67 -1.60
C CYS A 138 0.08 -0.06 -2.36
N TRP A 139 0.94 -0.73 -1.60
CA TRP A 139 1.90 -1.72 -2.09
C TRP A 139 1.50 -3.07 -1.51
N LEU A 140 1.32 -4.10 -2.34
CA LEU A 140 0.66 -5.35 -1.91
C LEU A 140 1.36 -6.04 -0.73
N GLN A 141 2.70 -6.00 -0.71
CA GLN A 141 3.48 -6.69 0.31
C GLN A 141 3.54 -5.93 1.64
N TYR A 142 3.14 -4.66 1.65
CA TYR A 142 3.36 -3.78 2.79
C TYR A 142 2.11 -3.53 3.62
N ALA A 143 2.36 -3.10 4.85
CA ALA A 143 1.36 -3.15 5.90
C ALA A 143 0.32 -2.03 5.88
N LEU A 144 0.44 -1.01 5.03
CA LEU A 144 -0.47 0.15 5.07
C LEU A 144 -1.29 0.28 3.79
N LEU A 145 -2.55 0.65 3.97
CA LEU A 145 -3.42 1.22 2.95
C LEU A 145 -3.58 2.71 3.24
N LEU A 146 -3.27 3.54 2.25
CA LEU A 146 -3.39 4.99 2.34
C LEU A 146 -4.58 5.45 1.53
N GLU A 147 -5.20 6.55 1.94
CA GLU A 147 -6.11 7.34 1.12
C GLU A 147 -5.45 8.71 0.88
N VAL A 148 -5.39 9.12 -0.39
CA VAL A 148 -4.59 10.27 -0.84
C VAL A 148 -5.38 11.11 -1.84
N ASP A 149 -5.19 12.44 -1.81
CA ASP A 149 -5.76 13.32 -2.87
C ASP A 149 -4.97 13.07 -4.17
N LEU A 150 -5.66 12.51 -5.18
CA LEU A 150 -5.03 12.11 -6.44
C LEU A 150 -4.39 13.30 -7.17
N GLN A 151 -4.98 14.50 -7.10
CA GLN A 151 -4.42 15.67 -7.76
C GLN A 151 -3.16 16.18 -7.06
N GLN A 152 -3.14 16.14 -5.73
CA GLN A 152 -1.95 16.53 -4.98
C GLN A 152 -0.82 15.51 -5.16
N LEU A 153 -1.16 14.21 -5.14
CA LEU A 153 -0.21 13.15 -5.47
C LEU A 153 0.37 13.38 -6.88
N ALA A 154 -0.45 13.60 -7.89
CA ALA A 154 0.02 13.79 -9.27
C ALA A 154 0.97 14.98 -9.45
N LYS A 155 0.84 16.04 -8.64
CA LYS A 155 1.75 17.20 -8.69
C LYS A 155 3.14 16.88 -8.15
N HIS A 156 3.22 16.00 -7.17
CA HIS A 156 4.43 15.79 -6.35
C HIS A 156 4.98 14.36 -6.41
N ALA A 157 4.30 13.44 -7.09
CA ALA A 157 4.68 12.04 -7.21
C ALA A 157 6.10 11.92 -7.77
N ASN A 158 6.87 11.05 -7.13
CA ASN A 158 8.26 10.77 -7.47
C ASN A 158 8.60 9.32 -7.09
N ALA A 159 9.82 8.90 -7.43
CA ALA A 159 10.29 7.54 -7.13
C ALA A 159 10.38 7.25 -5.63
N ASN A 160 10.70 8.24 -4.78
CA ASN A 160 10.75 8.04 -3.32
C ASN A 160 9.38 7.70 -2.74
N ILE A 161 8.30 8.14 -3.39
CA ILE A 161 6.93 7.79 -3.01
C ILE A 161 6.57 6.44 -3.64
N LEU A 162 6.75 6.26 -4.95
CA LEU A 162 6.14 5.14 -5.67
C LEU A 162 6.99 3.87 -5.71
N ASP A 163 8.32 3.99 -5.66
CA ASP A 163 9.23 2.86 -5.76
C ASP A 163 9.81 2.52 -4.38
N ILE A 164 9.05 1.72 -3.63
CA ILE A 164 9.58 1.11 -2.41
C ILE A 164 10.26 -0.19 -2.81
N ARG A 165 11.57 -0.15 -3.01
CA ARG A 165 12.42 -1.34 -3.23
C ARG A 165 11.97 -2.22 -4.42
N GLY A 166 11.37 -1.64 -5.44
CA GLY A 166 10.92 -2.33 -6.64
C GLY A 166 9.52 -2.95 -6.54
N ASP A 167 8.74 -2.61 -5.51
CA ASP A 167 7.35 -3.08 -5.38
C ASP A 167 6.34 -2.25 -6.18
N ASP A 168 5.29 -2.94 -6.65
CA ASP A 168 4.24 -2.34 -7.45
C ASP A 168 3.31 -1.46 -6.60
N VAL A 169 3.00 -0.26 -7.10
CA VAL A 169 1.99 0.63 -6.51
C VAL A 169 0.67 0.49 -7.22
N VAL A 170 -0.38 0.42 -6.42
CA VAL A 170 -1.75 0.35 -6.90
C VAL A 170 -2.53 1.55 -6.39
N LEU A 171 -3.17 2.30 -7.30
CA LEU A 171 -4.06 3.41 -7.01
C LEU A 171 -5.46 3.12 -7.54
N PHE A 172 -6.48 3.28 -6.71
CA PHE A 172 -7.87 3.02 -7.10
C PHE A 172 -8.85 3.80 -6.21
N PRO A 173 -9.98 4.29 -6.74
CA PRO A 173 -11.04 4.89 -5.94
C PRO A 173 -11.90 3.82 -5.25
N ALA A 174 -12.76 4.25 -4.33
CA ALA A 174 -13.60 3.34 -3.53
C ALA A 174 -14.63 2.54 -4.35
N ASP A 175 -15.07 3.07 -5.48
CA ASP A 175 -16.03 2.44 -6.40
C ASP A 175 -15.35 1.58 -7.48
N LEU A 176 -14.01 1.53 -7.50
CA LEU A 176 -13.20 0.68 -8.40
C LEU A 176 -13.44 0.96 -9.89
N ASP A 177 -13.96 2.14 -10.24
CA ASP A 177 -14.25 2.50 -11.64
C ASP A 177 -12.99 2.66 -12.50
N VAL A 178 -11.86 2.92 -11.85
CA VAL A 178 -10.53 3.14 -12.41
C VAL A 178 -9.47 2.40 -11.60
N LEU A 179 -8.44 1.92 -12.29
CA LEU A 179 -7.25 1.35 -11.69
C LEU A 179 -5.99 1.92 -12.35
N ILE A 180 -5.06 2.43 -11.55
CA ILE A 180 -3.73 2.84 -11.99
C ILE A 180 -2.72 1.94 -11.28
N VAL A 181 -1.83 1.31 -12.04
CA VAL A 181 -0.75 0.50 -11.49
C VAL A 181 0.57 1.04 -11.99
N TYR A 182 1.49 1.32 -11.08
CA TYR A 182 2.89 1.54 -11.40
C TYR A 182 3.68 0.27 -11.08
N ASN A 183 4.23 -0.34 -12.12
CA ASN A 183 5.07 -1.52 -12.03
C ASN A 183 6.52 -1.08 -11.89
N ALA A 184 7.08 -1.11 -10.68
CA ALA A 184 8.40 -0.56 -10.43
C ALA A 184 9.53 -1.37 -11.09
N PHE A 185 9.37 -2.69 -11.23
CA PHE A 185 10.40 -3.53 -11.86
C PHE A 185 10.54 -3.29 -13.37
N GLU A 186 9.43 -3.11 -14.08
CA GLU A 186 9.42 -2.87 -15.52
C GLU A 186 9.39 -1.39 -15.89
N ASP A 187 9.29 -0.51 -14.89
CA ASP A 187 9.09 0.94 -15.03
C ASP A 187 7.93 1.27 -16.00
N GLN A 188 6.79 0.60 -15.76
CA GLN A 188 5.60 0.68 -16.60
C GLN A 188 4.40 1.19 -15.82
N TRP A 189 3.61 2.01 -16.50
CA TRP A 189 2.32 2.47 -16.03
C TRP A 189 1.21 1.73 -16.74
N ARG A 190 0.23 1.24 -15.97
CA ARG A 190 -0.96 0.57 -16.49
C ARG A 190 -2.21 1.26 -16.00
N PHE A 191 -3.22 1.30 -16.86
CA PHE A 191 -4.48 1.95 -16.58
C PHE A 191 -5.66 1.07 -17.00
N GLY A 192 -6.64 0.93 -16.12
CA GLY A 192 -7.88 0.20 -16.34
C GLY A 192 -9.09 1.05 -15.99
N THR A 193 -10.19 0.83 -16.69
CA THR A 193 -11.50 1.36 -16.31
C THR A 193 -12.59 0.35 -16.58
N MET A 194 -13.55 0.26 -15.67
CA MET A 194 -14.74 -0.59 -15.79
C MET A 194 -15.53 -0.34 -17.08
N ASN A 195 -15.49 0.90 -17.61
CA ASN A 195 -16.16 1.26 -18.86
C ASN A 195 -15.47 0.71 -20.13
N ARG A 196 -14.29 0.08 -20.02
CA ARG A 196 -13.52 -0.47 -21.16
C ARG A 196 -13.06 -1.93 -20.99
N CYS A 197 -13.24 -2.55 -19.83
CA CYS A 197 -12.86 -3.95 -19.61
C CYS A 197 -13.77 -4.99 -20.30
N SER A 198 -14.77 -4.57 -21.09
CA SER A 198 -15.71 -5.47 -21.79
C SER A 198 -15.38 -5.74 -23.27
N ILE A 199 -14.17 -5.42 -23.76
CA ILE A 199 -13.81 -5.71 -25.16
C ILE A 199 -12.41 -6.35 -25.28
N ILE A 200 -12.23 -7.53 -24.69
CA ILE A 200 -11.43 -8.60 -25.33
C ILE A 200 -12.15 -9.93 -25.09
N SER A 201 -13.34 -10.08 -25.68
CA SER A 201 -13.84 -11.41 -26.00
C SER A 201 -12.93 -11.99 -27.08
N LYS A 202 -12.08 -12.96 -26.69
CA LYS A 202 -11.32 -13.80 -27.61
C LYS A 202 -12.29 -14.42 -28.62
N THR A 203 -12.30 -13.90 -29.84
CA THR A 203 -12.57 -14.69 -31.04
C THR A 203 -11.35 -15.56 -31.28
N GLU A 204 -11.49 -16.85 -31.04
CA GLU A 204 -10.91 -17.94 -31.85
C GLU A 204 -11.72 -19.22 -31.61
#